data_AF-A0A542KNS5-F1
#
_entry.id   AF-A0A542KNS5-F1
#
_cell.length_a   1.000
_cell.length_b   1.000
_cell.length_c   1.000
_cell.angle_alpha   90.00
_cell.angle_beta   90.00
_cell.angle_gamma   90.00
#
_symmetry.space_group_name_H-M   'P 1'
#
loop_
_entity.id
_entity.type
_entity.pdbx_description
1 polymer ?
#
loop_
_entity_poly.entity_id
_entity_poly.type
_entity_poly.pdbx_seq_one_letter_code
_entity_poly.pdbx_strand_id
1 'polypeptide(L)'
;MRDTIQTLVGDLSARDHAVCSAAQDALVALGPAAVDQLLPHTLDRSSRSPRRSVQFVIGRMGDEVLPRLREIRREGPGPLRGSALEMLVELGGADALDEIDRRAVERLVRIKILDERPVETPSEGGRWLAFPADRLDDAVAALGLHDVRPATSVMGVAAATQAADSLEFQDTNGEKHRAYRVFITPEFENWRSEGPVKSWRMLWGNSFLDELDGFLLARELSEHCGEAHFYVLDPYHSSHCWYVARDGDVVRRYGTYAEPEFEGTPLPFEAWYKENADEDEAEMYAEGVPDAETAADNLSVAPGPQLARHTHGHGWLATTHPGVTNTRFKGALPL
;
A
#
# COMPACT_ATOMS: atom_id res chain seq x y z
N MET A 1 9.43 28.76 28.04
CA MET A 1 8.62 27.93 27.10
C MET A 1 9.49 27.30 26.03
N ARG A 2 10.32 28.06 25.28
CA ARG A 2 11.27 27.48 24.31
C ARG A 2 12.22 26.45 24.93
N ASP A 3 12.85 26.81 26.05
CA ASP A 3 13.78 25.91 26.74
C ASP A 3 13.10 24.63 27.23
N THR A 4 11.83 24.73 27.67
CA THR A 4 11.02 23.57 28.08
C THR A 4 10.74 22.63 26.92
N ILE A 5 10.38 23.16 25.75
CA ILE A 5 10.12 22.34 24.55
C ILE A 5 11.41 21.68 24.05
N GLN A 6 12.54 22.38 24.09
CA GLN A 6 13.83 21.78 23.70
C GLN A 6 14.23 20.61 24.60
N THR A 7 14.03 20.72 25.91
CA THR A 7 14.25 19.60 26.83
C THR A 7 13.37 18.41 26.48
N LEU A 8 12.05 18.65 26.29
CA LEU A 8 11.11 17.59 25.94
C LEU A 8 11.44 16.92 24.59
N VAL A 9 11.92 17.69 23.59
CA VAL A 9 12.39 17.11 22.32
C VAL A 9 13.63 16.24 22.51
N GLY A 10 14.54 16.62 23.42
CA GLY A 10 15.68 15.78 23.79
C GLY A 10 15.23 14.46 24.42
N ASP A 11 14.22 14.52 25.29
CA ASP A 11 13.66 13.35 25.99
C ASP A 11 12.95 12.36 25.04
N LEU A 12 12.54 12.79 23.83
CA LEU A 12 12.01 11.89 22.79
C LEU A 12 13.03 10.85 22.29
N SER A 13 14.32 11.08 22.55
CA SER A 13 15.41 10.15 22.23
C SER A 13 15.93 9.39 23.45
N ALA A 14 15.26 9.52 24.61
CA ALA A 14 15.62 8.79 25.81
C ALA A 14 15.48 7.27 25.60
N ARG A 15 16.42 6.50 26.15
CA ARG A 15 16.33 5.03 26.17
C ARG A 15 15.22 4.52 27.08
N ASP A 16 14.84 5.31 28.08
CA ASP A 16 13.75 5.01 28.98
C ASP A 16 12.41 5.33 28.29
N HIS A 17 11.61 4.28 28.08
CA HIS A 17 10.30 4.38 27.44
C HIS A 17 9.33 5.28 28.23
N ALA A 18 9.39 5.28 29.56
CA ALA A 18 8.52 6.11 30.39
C ALA A 18 8.84 7.59 30.21
N VAL A 19 10.12 7.94 30.11
CA VAL A 19 10.58 9.32 29.84
C VAL A 19 10.14 9.76 28.44
N CYS A 20 10.37 8.92 27.43
CA CYS A 20 9.94 9.21 26.06
C CYS A 20 8.42 9.40 25.96
N SER A 21 7.63 8.50 26.57
CA SER A 21 6.16 8.60 26.58
C SER A 21 5.67 9.87 27.29
N ALA A 22 6.23 10.19 28.46
CA ALA A 22 5.87 11.40 29.20
C ALA A 22 6.20 12.68 28.41
N ALA A 23 7.33 12.69 27.70
CA ALA A 23 7.70 13.80 26.83
C ALA A 23 6.74 13.97 25.65
N GLN A 24 6.31 12.86 25.02
CA GLN A 24 5.30 12.89 23.97
C GLN A 24 3.98 13.47 24.48
N ASP A 25 3.47 12.98 25.61
CA ASP A 25 2.20 13.45 26.18
C ASP A 25 2.27 14.92 26.58
N ALA A 26 3.39 15.34 27.18
CA ALA A 26 3.61 16.75 27.53
C ALA A 26 3.64 17.66 26.29
N LEU A 27 4.31 17.24 25.21
CA LEU A 27 4.34 18.00 23.96
C LEU A 27 2.97 18.05 23.29
N VAL A 28 2.22 16.95 23.27
CA VAL A 28 0.84 16.91 22.75
C VAL A 28 -0.06 17.87 23.53
N ALA A 29 0.07 17.91 24.86
CA ALA A 29 -0.73 18.80 25.71
C ALA A 29 -0.46 20.30 25.48
N LEU A 30 0.67 20.67 24.88
CA LEU A 30 0.94 22.06 24.46
C LEU A 30 0.11 22.46 23.22
N GLY A 31 -0.43 21.48 22.49
CA GLY A 31 -1.31 21.68 21.35
C GLY A 31 -0.63 22.40 20.17
N PRO A 32 -1.44 23.01 19.27
CA PRO A 32 -0.95 23.61 18.03
C PRO A 32 0.11 24.70 18.19
N ALA A 33 0.19 25.35 19.37
CA ALA A 33 1.19 26.37 19.66
C ALA A 33 2.64 25.81 19.66
N ALA A 34 2.81 24.50 19.86
CA ALA A 34 4.13 23.87 19.85
C ALA A 34 4.66 23.59 18.43
N VAL A 35 3.79 23.62 17.39
CA VAL A 35 4.15 23.25 16.01
C VAL A 35 5.35 24.03 15.47
N ASP A 36 5.41 25.34 15.74
CA ASP A 36 6.51 26.20 15.29
C ASP A 36 7.88 25.78 15.81
N GLN A 37 7.90 25.19 17.00
CA GLN A 37 9.12 24.77 17.68
C GLN A 37 9.45 23.31 17.37
N LEU A 38 8.43 22.48 17.10
CA LEU A 38 8.58 21.08 16.77
C LEU A 38 8.99 20.86 15.31
N LEU A 39 8.35 21.57 14.37
CA LEU A 39 8.55 21.35 12.94
C LEU A 39 10.02 21.44 12.47
N PRO A 40 10.88 22.34 12.99
CA PRO A 40 12.31 22.35 12.64
C PRO A 40 13.04 21.04 12.92
N HIS A 41 12.63 20.29 13.94
CA HIS A 41 13.24 19.00 14.28
C HIS A 41 12.88 17.89 13.28
N THR A 42 11.91 18.12 12.39
CA THR A 42 11.60 17.21 11.28
C THR A 42 12.57 17.34 10.10
N LEU A 43 13.43 18.36 10.10
CA LEU A 43 14.43 18.58 9.03
C LEU A 43 15.66 17.68 9.18
N ASP A 44 16.00 17.26 10.40
CA ASP A 44 17.15 16.38 10.63
C ASP A 44 16.83 14.95 10.16
N ARG A 45 17.54 14.50 9.13
CA ARG A 45 17.40 13.18 8.51
C ARG A 45 18.41 12.16 9.05
N SER A 46 19.20 12.51 10.06
CA SER A 46 20.16 11.59 10.68
C SER A 46 19.44 10.43 11.38
N SER A 47 20.11 9.27 11.48
CA SER A 47 19.54 8.09 12.14
C SER A 47 19.29 8.27 13.64
N ARG A 48 19.88 9.30 14.26
CA ARG A 48 19.70 9.68 15.67
C ARG A 48 18.72 10.84 15.86
N SER A 49 18.10 11.30 14.77
CA SER A 49 17.15 12.42 14.80
C SER A 49 15.87 12.04 15.54
N PRO A 50 15.30 12.95 16.36
CA PRO A 50 13.98 12.77 16.94
C PRO A 50 12.86 12.94 15.90
N ARG A 51 13.16 13.10 14.60
CA ARG A 51 12.20 13.39 13.52
C ARG A 51 10.95 12.52 13.59
N ARG A 52 11.09 11.19 13.65
CA ARG A 52 9.93 10.28 13.68
C ARG A 52 9.07 10.50 14.94
N SER A 53 9.70 10.64 16.10
CA SER A 53 9.01 10.93 17.36
C SER A 53 8.31 12.29 17.32
N VAL A 54 8.93 13.29 16.71
CA VAL A 54 8.33 14.63 16.54
C VAL A 54 7.15 14.58 15.55
N GLN A 55 7.29 13.90 14.42
CA GLN A 55 6.19 13.69 13.47
C GLN A 55 5.03 12.95 14.14
N PHE A 56 5.32 11.94 14.97
CA PHE A 56 4.32 11.22 15.76
C PHE A 56 3.61 12.14 16.77
N VAL A 57 4.35 12.99 17.49
CA VAL A 57 3.78 13.98 18.41
C VAL A 57 2.85 14.97 17.70
N ILE A 58 3.30 15.54 16.57
CA ILE A 58 2.45 16.44 15.76
C ILE A 58 1.24 15.66 15.23
N GLY A 59 1.43 14.39 14.84
CA GLY A 59 0.38 13.43 14.49
C GLY A 59 -0.71 13.31 15.55
N ARG A 60 -0.30 13.12 16.80
CA ARG A 60 -1.20 12.97 17.96
C ARG A 60 -1.94 14.24 18.36
N MET A 61 -1.49 15.42 17.91
CA MET A 61 -2.24 16.67 18.09
C MET A 61 -3.49 16.73 17.20
N GLY A 62 -3.58 15.87 16.17
CA GLY A 62 -4.76 15.75 15.31
C GLY A 62 -4.99 16.96 14.39
N ASP A 63 -6.22 17.12 13.93
CA ASP A 63 -6.57 18.07 12.87
C ASP A 63 -6.42 19.56 13.29
N GLU A 64 -6.28 19.83 14.59
CA GLU A 64 -6.10 21.18 15.15
C GLU A 64 -4.81 21.87 14.65
N VAL A 65 -3.79 21.10 14.24
CA VAL A 65 -2.54 21.67 13.72
C VAL A 65 -2.61 22.06 12.24
N LEU A 66 -3.61 21.59 11.50
CA LEU A 66 -3.71 21.80 10.04
C LEU A 66 -3.72 23.29 9.66
N PRO A 67 -4.47 24.20 10.33
CA PRO A 67 -4.42 25.62 10.00
C PRO A 67 -3.01 26.22 10.11
N ARG A 68 -2.26 25.86 11.15
CA ARG A 68 -0.90 26.38 11.36
C ARG A 68 0.08 25.81 10.34
N LEU A 69 -0.02 24.52 10.02
CA LEU A 69 0.80 23.89 8.98
C LEU A 69 0.55 24.53 7.60
N ARG A 70 -0.70 24.86 7.26
CA ARG A 70 -1.02 25.59 6.01
C ARG A 70 -0.38 26.98 5.97
N GLU A 71 -0.38 27.70 7.09
CA GLU A 71 0.27 29.01 7.18
C GLU A 71 1.78 28.91 6.98
N ILE A 72 2.44 27.96 7.66
CA ILE A 72 3.88 27.70 7.49
C ILE A 72 4.20 27.31 6.04
N ARG A 73 3.36 26.47 5.42
CA ARG A 73 3.52 26.04 4.04
C ARG A 73 3.51 27.21 3.05
N ARG A 74 2.66 28.22 3.28
CA ARG A 74 2.49 29.40 2.40
C ARG A 74 3.54 30.47 2.64
N GLU A 75 3.69 30.86 3.91
CA GLU A 75 4.40 32.09 4.29
C GLU A 75 5.60 31.83 5.20
N GLY A 76 5.68 30.63 5.78
CA GLY A 76 6.76 30.25 6.68
C GLY A 76 8.14 30.18 6.02
N PRO A 77 9.19 29.95 6.83
CA PRO A 77 10.56 29.81 6.35
C PRO A 77 10.70 28.72 5.28
N GLY A 78 11.41 29.00 4.20
CA GLY A 78 11.60 28.09 3.07
C GLY A 78 11.90 26.63 3.44
N PRO A 79 12.88 26.36 4.35
CA PRO A 79 13.20 25.00 4.78
C PRO A 79 12.03 24.25 5.43
N LEU A 80 11.11 24.95 6.10
CA LEU A 80 9.99 24.34 6.83
C LEU A 80 8.77 24.07 5.94
N ARG A 81 8.69 24.68 4.75
CA ARG A 81 7.54 24.52 3.86
C ARG A 81 7.36 23.07 3.39
N GLY A 82 8.46 22.37 3.11
CA GLY A 82 8.44 20.96 2.73
C GLY A 82 7.96 20.06 3.88
N SER A 83 8.49 20.25 5.08
CA SER A 83 8.02 19.52 6.27
C SER A 83 6.55 19.80 6.60
N ALA A 84 6.10 21.06 6.44
CA ALA A 84 4.70 21.40 6.64
C ALA A 84 3.81 20.68 5.61
N LEU A 85 4.24 20.60 4.34
CA LEU A 85 3.54 19.85 3.30
C LEU A 85 3.45 18.36 3.63
N GLU A 86 4.57 17.72 4.01
CA GLU A 86 4.60 16.32 4.45
C GLU A 86 3.58 16.08 5.58
N MET A 87 3.59 16.92 6.62
CA MET A 87 2.66 16.77 7.75
C MET A 87 1.20 17.03 7.40
N LEU A 88 0.90 17.94 6.47
CA LEU A 88 -0.48 18.16 6.01
C LEU A 88 -1.04 16.89 5.38
N VAL A 89 -0.28 16.24 4.50
CA VAL A 89 -0.71 15.00 3.84
C VAL A 89 -0.84 13.87 4.86
N GLU A 90 0.12 13.76 5.77
CA GLU A 90 0.11 12.72 6.81
C GLU A 90 -1.15 12.82 7.68
N LEU A 91 -1.56 14.04 8.03
CA LEU A 91 -2.66 14.27 8.96
C LEU A 91 -4.05 14.29 8.32
N GLY A 92 -4.19 14.87 7.13
CA GLY A 92 -5.50 15.10 6.52
C GLY A 92 -5.56 14.78 5.03
N GLY A 93 -4.59 14.03 4.50
CA GLY A 93 -4.56 13.63 3.10
C GLY A 93 -4.46 14.83 2.16
N ALA A 94 -4.89 14.67 0.92
CA ALA A 94 -4.89 15.76 -0.04
C ALA A 94 -5.95 16.83 0.28
N ASP A 95 -6.97 16.51 1.09
CA ASP A 95 -7.96 17.50 1.58
C ASP A 95 -7.35 18.51 2.57
N ALA A 96 -6.21 18.17 3.20
CA ALA A 96 -5.44 19.11 4.00
C ALA A 96 -4.73 20.18 3.15
N LEU A 97 -4.49 19.90 1.87
CA LEU A 97 -3.78 20.80 0.96
C LEU A 97 -4.68 21.93 0.48
N ASP A 98 -4.08 23.04 0.09
CA ASP A 98 -4.79 24.05 -0.68
C ASP A 98 -4.80 23.73 -2.17
N GLU A 99 -5.60 24.48 -2.92
CA GLU A 99 -5.81 24.26 -4.35
C GLU A 99 -4.53 24.43 -5.18
N ILE A 100 -3.56 25.21 -4.71
CA ILE A 100 -2.28 25.40 -5.42
C ILE A 100 -1.41 24.17 -5.21
N ASP A 101 -1.29 23.72 -3.97
CA ASP A 101 -0.51 22.53 -3.63
C ASP A 101 -1.10 21.29 -4.27
N ARG A 102 -2.43 21.09 -4.21
CA ARG A 102 -3.09 19.96 -4.85
C ARG A 102 -2.80 19.89 -6.36
N ARG A 103 -2.92 21.01 -7.07
CA ARG A 103 -2.59 21.07 -8.51
C ARG A 103 -1.11 20.84 -8.79
N ALA A 104 -0.22 21.29 -7.90
CA ALA A 104 1.21 21.04 -8.03
C ALA A 104 1.53 19.55 -7.89
N VAL A 105 0.92 18.88 -6.91
CA VAL A 105 1.03 17.42 -6.71
C VAL A 105 0.50 16.66 -7.93
N GLU A 106 -0.71 16.96 -8.37
CA GLU A 106 -1.30 16.30 -9.55
C GLU A 106 -0.44 16.50 -10.81
N ARG A 107 0.14 17.70 -10.97
CA ARG A 107 1.08 17.97 -12.06
C ARG A 107 2.36 17.14 -11.92
N LEU A 108 2.91 17.04 -10.70
CA LEU A 108 4.10 16.25 -10.44
C LEU A 108 3.86 14.78 -10.77
N VAL A 109 2.74 14.22 -10.34
CA VAL A 109 2.34 12.84 -10.69
C VAL A 109 2.32 12.66 -12.20
N ARG A 110 1.62 13.53 -12.95
CA ARG A 110 1.56 13.47 -14.42
C ARG A 110 2.93 13.53 -15.11
N ILE A 111 3.89 14.25 -14.53
CA ILE A 111 5.26 14.31 -15.05
C ILE A 111 6.02 13.03 -14.70
N LYS A 112 5.91 12.56 -13.45
CA LYS A 112 6.68 11.42 -12.94
C LYS A 112 6.27 10.09 -13.58
N ILE A 113 4.98 9.89 -13.84
CA ILE A 113 4.48 8.64 -14.45
C ILE A 113 5.02 8.37 -15.85
N LEU A 114 5.57 9.38 -16.54
CA LEU A 114 6.11 9.21 -17.90
C LEU A 114 7.42 8.41 -17.90
N ASP A 115 8.23 8.55 -16.85
CA ASP A 115 9.60 8.00 -16.78
C ASP A 115 9.83 7.14 -15.52
N GLU A 116 8.76 6.76 -14.81
CA GLU A 116 8.88 5.99 -13.58
C GLU A 116 9.26 4.53 -13.88
N ARG A 117 10.58 4.26 -13.93
CA ARG A 117 11.16 2.91 -14.03
C ARG A 117 12.53 2.82 -13.34
N PRO A 118 12.91 1.65 -12.77
CA PRO A 118 12.09 0.45 -12.58
C PRO A 118 11.02 0.64 -11.51
N VAL A 119 10.03 -0.25 -11.51
CA VAL A 119 8.97 -0.28 -10.49
C VAL A 119 9.36 -1.29 -9.42
N GLU A 120 9.23 -0.91 -8.16
CA GLU A 120 9.48 -1.78 -7.02
C GLU A 120 8.17 -1.99 -6.28
N THR A 121 7.76 -3.25 -6.11
CA THR A 121 6.63 -3.65 -5.26
C THR A 121 7.13 -4.43 -4.05
N PRO A 122 6.40 -4.43 -2.92
CA PRO A 122 6.86 -5.09 -1.70
C PRO A 122 6.95 -6.62 -1.86
N SER A 123 8.15 -7.19 -1.67
CA SER A 123 8.40 -8.64 -1.70
C SER A 123 8.46 -9.29 -0.31
N GLU A 124 8.68 -8.51 0.74
CA GLU A 124 8.93 -9.04 2.10
C GLU A 124 7.69 -9.61 2.80
N GLY A 125 6.51 -9.56 2.16
CA GLY A 125 5.26 -10.04 2.72
C GLY A 125 4.06 -9.19 2.33
N GLY A 126 2.88 -9.79 2.41
CA GLY A 126 1.61 -9.15 2.11
C GLY A 126 0.68 -10.01 1.29
N ARG A 127 -0.33 -9.36 0.72
CA ARG A 127 -1.39 -10.00 -0.04
C ARG A 127 -1.64 -9.20 -1.31
N TRP A 128 -1.80 -9.88 -2.43
CA TRP A 128 -2.12 -9.23 -3.69
C TRP A 128 -3.02 -10.09 -4.55
N LEU A 129 -3.84 -9.41 -5.35
CA LEU A 129 -4.54 -10.01 -6.48
C LEU A 129 -3.72 -9.80 -7.74
N ALA A 130 -3.80 -10.73 -8.69
CA ALA A 130 -3.28 -10.56 -10.04
C ALA A 130 -4.39 -10.80 -11.06
N PHE A 131 -4.47 -9.95 -12.08
CA PHE A 131 -5.45 -10.09 -13.17
C PHE A 131 -4.85 -9.63 -14.52
N PRO A 132 -5.42 -10.07 -15.66
CA PRO A 132 -4.95 -9.69 -17.00
C PRO A 132 -4.93 -8.17 -17.19
N ALA A 133 -3.81 -7.64 -17.69
CA ALA A 133 -3.55 -6.20 -17.68
C ALA A 133 -4.48 -5.38 -18.59
N ASP A 134 -5.03 -6.01 -19.63
CA ASP A 134 -5.98 -5.44 -20.60
C ASP A 134 -7.42 -5.41 -20.07
N ARG A 135 -7.68 -5.98 -18.89
CA ARG A 135 -9.00 -6.03 -18.23
C ARG A 135 -9.13 -5.04 -17.07
N LEU A 136 -8.38 -3.93 -17.09
CA LEU A 136 -8.41 -2.91 -16.03
C LEU A 136 -9.83 -2.37 -15.75
N ASP A 137 -10.57 -2.01 -16.80
CA ASP A 137 -11.91 -1.45 -16.65
C ASP A 137 -12.89 -2.48 -16.07
N ASP A 138 -12.75 -3.75 -16.47
CA ASP A 138 -13.57 -4.86 -15.95
C ASP A 138 -13.24 -5.13 -14.48
N ALA A 139 -11.96 -5.12 -14.10
CA ALA A 139 -11.53 -5.27 -12.72
C ALA A 139 -12.05 -4.13 -11.82
N VAL A 140 -12.01 -2.89 -12.33
CA VAL A 140 -12.58 -1.71 -11.65
C VAL A 140 -14.08 -1.87 -11.43
N ALA A 141 -14.81 -2.34 -12.44
CA ALA A 141 -16.25 -2.55 -12.34
C ALA A 141 -16.61 -3.69 -11.37
N ALA A 142 -15.94 -4.84 -11.50
CA ALA A 142 -16.19 -6.04 -10.69
C ALA A 142 -15.97 -5.78 -9.19
N LEU A 143 -14.91 -5.05 -8.86
CA LEU A 143 -14.56 -4.73 -7.47
C LEU A 143 -15.28 -3.49 -6.92
N GLY A 144 -16.17 -2.86 -7.70
CA GLY A 144 -16.88 -1.65 -7.28
C GLY A 144 -15.91 -0.49 -6.96
N LEU A 145 -14.86 -0.34 -7.76
CA LEU A 145 -13.84 0.68 -7.53
C LEU A 145 -14.26 2.03 -8.12
N HIS A 146 -13.93 3.08 -7.38
CA HIS A 146 -14.30 4.47 -7.62
C HIS A 146 -13.09 5.38 -7.52
N ASP A 147 -13.26 6.64 -7.97
CA ASP A 147 -12.20 7.68 -7.97
C ASP A 147 -10.86 7.18 -8.53
N VAL A 148 -10.91 6.42 -9.63
CA VAL A 148 -9.72 5.85 -10.27
C VAL A 148 -8.83 6.97 -10.80
N ARG A 149 -7.61 7.08 -10.27
CA ARG A 149 -6.66 8.17 -10.60
C ARG A 149 -5.28 7.63 -10.91
N PRO A 150 -4.59 8.21 -11.91
CA PRO A 150 -3.18 7.91 -12.18
C PRO A 150 -2.33 8.09 -10.93
N ALA A 151 -1.44 7.14 -10.69
CA ALA A 151 -0.50 7.16 -9.61
C ALA A 151 0.88 6.69 -10.07
N THR A 152 1.91 7.30 -9.51
CA THR A 152 3.24 6.71 -9.56
C THR A 152 3.24 5.43 -8.71
N SER A 153 3.95 4.39 -9.11
CA SER A 153 4.16 3.16 -8.33
C SER A 153 4.66 3.43 -6.92
N VAL A 154 5.60 4.35 -6.72
CA VAL A 154 6.10 4.70 -5.37
C VAL A 154 4.95 5.23 -4.49
N MET A 155 4.15 6.15 -5.03
CA MET A 155 2.96 6.68 -4.35
C MET A 155 1.92 5.59 -4.08
N GLY A 156 1.66 4.74 -5.06
CA GLY A 156 0.69 3.65 -4.96
C GLY A 156 1.04 2.63 -3.89
N VAL A 157 2.29 2.16 -3.90
CA VAL A 157 2.80 1.23 -2.88
C VAL A 157 2.71 1.87 -1.49
N ALA A 158 3.21 3.09 -1.32
CA ALA A 158 3.12 3.78 -0.04
C ALA A 158 1.66 3.92 0.44
N ALA A 159 0.74 4.24 -0.47
CA ALA A 159 -0.68 4.41 -0.19
C ALA A 159 -1.39 3.14 0.31
N ALA A 160 -0.96 1.98 -0.17
CA ALA A 160 -1.59 0.69 0.08
C ALA A 160 -0.89 -0.16 1.15
N THR A 161 0.39 0.11 1.46
CA THR A 161 1.18 -0.74 2.37
C THR A 161 1.83 -0.02 3.55
N GLN A 162 1.95 1.32 3.50
CA GLN A 162 2.59 2.10 4.56
C GLN A 162 1.61 3.07 5.24
N ALA A 163 0.72 3.65 4.44
CA ALA A 163 -0.30 4.58 4.90
C ALA A 163 -1.56 3.85 5.38
N ALA A 164 -2.46 4.57 6.05
CA ALA A 164 -3.81 4.09 6.28
C ALA A 164 -4.55 3.90 4.94
N ASP A 165 -4.87 2.65 4.61
CA ASP A 165 -5.59 2.23 3.41
C ASP A 165 -7.09 1.98 3.68
N SER A 166 -7.56 2.21 4.91
CA SER A 166 -8.97 2.18 5.30
C SER A 166 -9.37 3.47 6.03
N LEU A 167 -10.64 3.85 5.90
CA LEU A 167 -11.23 4.93 6.69
C LEU A 167 -12.68 4.62 7.05
N GLU A 168 -13.07 5.00 8.27
CA GLU A 168 -14.46 4.99 8.72
C GLU A 168 -15.12 6.33 8.46
N PHE A 169 -16.38 6.32 8.07
CA PHE A 169 -17.19 7.53 7.88
C PHE A 169 -18.66 7.25 8.20
N GLN A 170 -19.44 8.31 8.37
CA GLN A 170 -20.89 8.21 8.51
C GLN A 170 -21.57 8.75 7.26
N ASP A 171 -22.63 8.08 6.82
CA ASP A 171 -23.50 8.60 5.76
C ASP A 171 -24.47 9.66 6.30
N THR A 172 -25.36 10.14 5.42
CA THR A 172 -26.38 11.15 5.77
C THR A 172 -27.41 10.64 6.79
N ASN A 173 -27.54 9.33 6.97
CA ASN A 173 -28.44 8.69 7.93
C ASN A 173 -27.74 8.39 9.27
N GLY A 174 -26.43 8.68 9.37
CA GLY A 174 -25.61 8.38 10.55
C GLY A 174 -25.15 6.92 10.62
N GLU A 175 -25.37 6.12 9.58
CA GLU A 175 -24.87 4.76 9.50
C GLU A 175 -23.35 4.79 9.29
N LYS A 176 -22.64 3.93 10.01
CA LYS A 176 -21.18 3.83 9.92
C LYS A 176 -20.80 2.93 8.77
N HIS A 177 -19.93 3.44 7.91
CA HIS A 177 -19.40 2.76 6.75
C HIS A 177 -17.88 2.77 6.80
N ARG A 178 -17.26 1.81 6.11
CA ARG A 178 -15.82 1.74 5.91
C ARG A 178 -15.52 1.77 4.41
N ALA A 179 -14.56 2.58 4.02
CA ALA A 179 -14.04 2.63 2.66
C ALA A 179 -12.56 2.25 2.67
N TYR A 180 -12.13 1.58 1.61
CA TYR A 180 -10.74 1.21 1.40
C TYR A 180 -10.16 1.94 0.20
N ARG A 181 -8.84 2.10 0.23
CA ARG A 181 -8.03 2.57 -0.89
C ARG A 181 -7.17 1.42 -1.37
N VAL A 182 -7.17 1.22 -2.68
CA VAL A 182 -6.35 0.19 -3.33
C VAL A 182 -5.38 0.81 -4.30
N PHE A 183 -4.29 0.10 -4.55
CA PHE A 183 -3.32 0.43 -5.58
C PHE A 183 -3.28 -0.67 -6.63
N ILE A 184 -3.51 -0.32 -7.89
CA ILE A 184 -3.35 -1.19 -9.05
C ILE A 184 -2.05 -0.81 -9.75
N THR A 185 -1.16 -1.77 -9.98
CA THR A 185 0.15 -1.50 -10.57
C THR A 185 0.07 -1.11 -12.04
N PRO A 186 1.18 -0.61 -12.62
CA PRO A 186 1.41 -0.72 -14.06
C PRO A 186 1.26 -2.17 -14.55
N GLU A 187 1.24 -2.31 -15.86
CA GLU A 187 1.27 -3.62 -16.51
C GLU A 187 2.68 -4.21 -16.43
N PHE A 188 2.76 -5.49 -16.11
CA PHE A 188 3.98 -6.29 -16.11
C PHE A 188 3.84 -7.46 -17.09
N GLU A 189 4.72 -7.49 -18.09
CA GLU A 189 4.87 -8.64 -18.98
C GLU A 189 5.61 -9.76 -18.24
N ASN A 190 4.99 -10.93 -18.17
CA ASN A 190 5.61 -12.14 -17.67
C ASN A 190 5.78 -13.17 -18.79
N TRP A 191 7.01 -13.26 -19.30
CA TRP A 191 7.39 -14.22 -20.32
C TRP A 191 7.36 -15.68 -19.84
N ARG A 192 7.42 -15.93 -18.52
CA ARG A 192 7.33 -17.26 -17.91
C ARG A 192 5.90 -17.77 -17.80
N SER A 193 4.90 -16.89 -17.82
CA SER A 193 3.50 -17.29 -17.69
C SER A 193 3.13 -18.31 -18.76
N GLU A 194 2.73 -19.52 -18.35
CA GLU A 194 2.43 -20.62 -19.28
C GLU A 194 1.04 -20.50 -19.93
N GLY A 195 0.28 -19.44 -19.61
CA GLY A 195 -1.06 -19.17 -20.14
C GLY A 195 -1.11 -18.25 -21.37
N PRO A 196 -2.32 -18.02 -21.92
CA PRO A 196 -2.54 -17.05 -23.00
C PRO A 196 -2.34 -15.59 -22.54
N VAL A 197 -2.49 -15.34 -21.25
CA VAL A 197 -2.26 -14.03 -20.63
C VAL A 197 -0.76 -13.83 -20.39
N LYS A 198 -0.17 -12.85 -21.08
CA LYS A 198 1.26 -12.52 -20.94
C LYS A 198 1.52 -11.27 -20.11
N SER A 199 0.49 -10.47 -19.89
CA SER A 199 0.59 -9.19 -19.21
C SER A 199 -0.38 -9.14 -18.04
N TRP A 200 0.14 -8.79 -16.87
CA TRP A 200 -0.59 -8.84 -15.61
C TRP A 200 -0.50 -7.52 -14.87
N ARG A 201 -1.51 -7.22 -14.06
CA ARG A 201 -1.48 -6.15 -13.05
C ARG A 201 -1.66 -6.78 -11.67
N MET A 202 -1.02 -6.18 -10.67
CA MET A 202 -1.24 -6.49 -9.26
C MET A 202 -2.19 -5.47 -8.64
N LEU A 203 -3.02 -5.90 -7.70
CA LEU A 203 -3.80 -5.03 -6.83
C LEU A 203 -3.38 -5.25 -5.38
N TRP A 204 -3.08 -4.14 -4.71
CA TRP A 204 -2.73 -4.03 -3.29
C TRP A 204 -3.79 -3.25 -2.52
N GLY A 205 -3.97 -3.60 -1.26
CA GLY A 205 -4.88 -2.94 -0.31
C GLY A 205 -5.12 -3.90 0.84
N ASN A 206 -4.20 -3.96 1.78
CA ASN A 206 -4.16 -5.01 2.80
C ASN A 206 -5.47 -5.06 3.60
N SER A 207 -6.00 -3.90 4.02
CA SER A 207 -7.27 -3.84 4.74
C SER A 207 -8.45 -4.30 3.87
N PHE A 208 -8.44 -3.96 2.57
CA PHE A 208 -9.47 -4.39 1.62
C PHE A 208 -9.47 -5.90 1.42
N LEU A 209 -8.29 -6.49 1.19
CA LEU A 209 -8.13 -7.92 0.95
C LEU A 209 -8.40 -8.76 2.21
N ASP A 210 -8.09 -8.22 3.39
CA ASP A 210 -8.31 -8.90 4.66
C ASP A 210 -9.79 -8.88 5.08
N GLU A 211 -10.45 -7.73 4.95
CA GLU A 211 -11.82 -7.58 5.43
C GLU A 211 -12.87 -8.13 4.45
N LEU A 212 -12.60 -8.09 3.15
CA LEU A 212 -13.54 -8.57 2.11
C LEU A 212 -13.19 -9.93 1.52
N ASP A 213 -12.23 -10.64 2.12
CA ASP A 213 -11.78 -11.97 1.71
C ASP A 213 -11.21 -11.99 0.27
N GLY A 214 -9.88 -11.92 0.18
CA GLY A 214 -9.16 -11.99 -1.09
C GLY A 214 -9.49 -13.22 -1.96
N PHE A 215 -9.93 -14.35 -1.38
CA PHE A 215 -10.36 -15.51 -2.17
C PHE A 215 -11.67 -15.24 -2.91
N LEU A 216 -12.63 -14.59 -2.25
CA LEU A 216 -13.89 -14.17 -2.88
C LEU A 216 -13.64 -13.12 -3.95
N LEU A 217 -12.76 -12.15 -3.69
CA LEU A 217 -12.41 -11.10 -4.64
C LEU A 217 -11.70 -11.65 -5.89
N ALA A 218 -10.82 -12.64 -5.76
CA ALA A 218 -10.22 -13.31 -6.92
C ALA A 218 -11.27 -14.03 -7.76
N ARG A 219 -12.23 -14.70 -7.12
CA ARG A 219 -13.32 -15.36 -7.85
C ARG A 219 -14.15 -14.33 -8.64
N GLU A 220 -14.60 -13.26 -7.98
CA GLU A 220 -15.34 -12.17 -8.60
C GLU A 220 -14.55 -11.55 -9.78
N LEU A 221 -13.27 -11.23 -9.56
CA LEU A 221 -12.41 -10.74 -10.63
C LEU A 221 -12.32 -11.72 -11.80
N SER A 222 -12.21 -13.02 -11.54
CA SER A 222 -12.10 -14.02 -12.60
C SER A 222 -13.38 -14.15 -13.42
N GLU A 223 -14.57 -13.96 -12.84
CA GLU A 223 -15.86 -13.96 -13.57
C GLU A 223 -15.90 -12.84 -14.62
N HIS A 224 -15.30 -11.70 -14.29
CA HIS A 224 -15.31 -10.52 -15.15
C HIS A 224 -14.08 -10.41 -16.06
N CYS A 225 -12.91 -10.84 -15.59
CA CYS A 225 -11.63 -10.71 -16.30
C CYS A 225 -11.20 -12.01 -17.00
N GLY A 226 -11.92 -13.12 -16.81
CA GLY A 226 -11.60 -14.45 -17.33
C GLY A 226 -10.63 -15.24 -16.44
N GLU A 227 -9.65 -14.58 -15.83
CA GLU A 227 -8.69 -15.20 -14.92
C GLU A 227 -8.28 -14.20 -13.84
N ALA A 228 -8.14 -14.67 -12.60
CA ALA A 228 -7.58 -13.87 -11.51
C ALA A 228 -7.00 -14.77 -10.43
N HIS A 229 -5.90 -14.31 -9.85
CA HIS A 229 -5.17 -15.04 -8.82
C HIS A 229 -5.13 -14.25 -7.53
N PHE A 230 -5.03 -14.95 -6.40
CA PHE A 230 -4.78 -14.37 -5.09
C PHE A 230 -3.57 -15.04 -4.46
N TYR A 231 -2.72 -14.24 -3.83
CA TYR A 231 -1.51 -14.70 -3.15
C TYR A 231 -1.40 -14.08 -1.77
N VAL A 232 -0.89 -14.87 -0.84
CA VAL A 232 -0.58 -14.46 0.53
C VAL A 232 0.81 -14.95 0.88
N LEU A 233 1.65 -14.03 1.34
CA LEU A 233 2.94 -14.30 1.94
C LEU A 233 2.95 -13.69 3.36
N ASP A 234 2.93 -14.56 4.38
CA ASP A 234 3.06 -14.15 5.78
C ASP A 234 4.37 -14.68 6.37
N PRO A 235 5.44 -13.85 6.41
CA PRO A 235 6.74 -14.27 6.92
C PRO A 235 6.70 -14.54 8.44
N TYR A 236 5.76 -13.96 9.19
CA TYR A 236 5.70 -14.13 10.65
C TYR A 236 5.24 -15.51 11.05
N HIS A 237 4.29 -16.07 10.30
CA HIS A 237 3.79 -17.43 10.52
C HIS A 237 4.38 -18.44 9.55
N SER A 238 5.27 -18.03 8.65
CA SER A 238 5.80 -18.89 7.57
C SER A 238 4.65 -19.52 6.75
N SER A 239 3.63 -18.73 6.45
CA SER A 239 2.43 -19.16 5.75
C SER A 239 2.43 -18.65 4.32
N HIS A 240 2.20 -19.57 3.38
CA HIS A 240 2.05 -19.31 1.96
C HIS A 240 0.66 -19.78 1.53
N CYS A 241 -0.07 -18.92 0.84
CA CYS A 241 -1.30 -19.32 0.17
C CYS A 241 -1.30 -18.77 -1.25
N TRP A 242 -1.80 -19.57 -2.19
CA TRP A 242 -2.07 -19.08 -3.53
C TRP A 242 -3.29 -19.76 -4.11
N TYR A 243 -3.96 -19.04 -5.00
CA TYR A 243 -5.26 -19.41 -5.50
C TYR A 243 -5.39 -18.93 -6.95
N VAL A 244 -5.84 -19.82 -7.83
CA VAL A 244 -6.09 -19.55 -9.24
C VAL A 244 -7.56 -19.78 -9.54
N ALA A 245 -8.26 -18.73 -9.96
CA ALA A 245 -9.62 -18.83 -10.48
C ALA A 245 -9.71 -18.43 -11.95
N ARG A 246 -10.57 -19.13 -12.67
CA ARG A 246 -10.89 -18.88 -14.08
C ARG A 246 -12.40 -18.90 -14.26
N ASP A 247 -12.94 -17.87 -14.91
CA ASP A 247 -14.36 -17.74 -15.20
C ASP A 247 -15.28 -17.94 -13.98
N GLY A 248 -14.83 -17.57 -12.78
CA GLY A 248 -15.55 -17.73 -11.51
C GLY A 248 -15.35 -19.05 -10.79
N ASP A 249 -14.61 -19.99 -11.37
CA ASP A 249 -14.35 -21.29 -10.78
C ASP A 249 -12.92 -21.40 -10.25
N VAL A 250 -12.76 -22.01 -9.08
CA VAL A 250 -11.46 -22.33 -8.51
C VAL A 250 -10.83 -23.46 -9.31
N VAL A 251 -9.69 -23.22 -9.94
CA VAL A 251 -9.00 -24.24 -10.73
C VAL A 251 -8.00 -25.01 -9.87
N ARG A 252 -7.23 -24.28 -9.06
CA ARG A 252 -6.16 -24.82 -8.24
C ARG A 252 -5.87 -23.87 -7.08
N ARG A 253 -5.64 -24.41 -5.89
CA ARG A 253 -5.22 -23.64 -4.71
C ARG A 253 -4.25 -24.42 -3.84
N TYR A 254 -3.47 -23.66 -3.08
CA TYR A 254 -2.64 -24.13 -1.97
C TYR A 254 -2.85 -23.23 -0.75
N GLY A 255 -2.82 -23.82 0.45
CA GLY A 255 -2.67 -23.07 1.70
C GLY A 255 -1.95 -23.88 2.76
N THR A 256 -0.93 -23.29 3.38
CA THR A 256 -0.07 -23.95 4.41
C THR A 256 -0.84 -24.59 5.58
N TYR A 257 -2.00 -24.06 5.94
CA TYR A 257 -2.83 -24.57 7.04
C TYR A 257 -4.21 -25.05 6.58
N ALA A 258 -4.39 -25.29 5.27
CA ALA A 258 -5.63 -25.82 4.74
C ALA A 258 -5.67 -27.35 4.86
N GLU A 259 -6.87 -27.91 4.99
CA GLU A 259 -7.09 -29.36 4.96
C GLU A 259 -8.15 -29.69 3.88
N PRO A 260 -7.75 -30.30 2.74
CA PRO A 260 -6.38 -30.58 2.32
C PRO A 260 -5.59 -29.31 1.94
N GLU A 261 -4.26 -29.37 1.99
CA GLU A 261 -3.39 -28.23 1.64
C GLU A 261 -3.53 -27.84 0.17
N PHE A 262 -3.66 -28.83 -0.72
CA PHE A 262 -3.87 -28.66 -2.15
C PHE A 262 -5.28 -29.08 -2.56
N GLU A 263 -5.92 -28.24 -3.38
CA GLU A 263 -7.20 -28.58 -4.03
C GLU A 263 -7.22 -28.16 -5.50
N GLY A 264 -7.95 -28.93 -6.31
CA GLY A 264 -8.00 -28.73 -7.77
C GLY A 264 -6.90 -29.48 -8.51
N THR A 265 -6.90 -29.37 -9.84
CA THR A 265 -5.99 -30.14 -10.71
C THR A 265 -4.64 -29.45 -10.79
N PRO A 266 -3.51 -30.17 -10.59
CA PRO A 266 -2.17 -29.59 -10.76
C PRO A 266 -2.00 -28.88 -12.10
N LEU A 267 -1.41 -27.69 -12.05
CA LEU A 267 -1.13 -26.85 -13.21
C LEU A 267 0.19 -27.29 -13.89
N PRO A 268 0.36 -27.02 -15.19
CA PRO A 268 1.51 -27.54 -15.94
C PRO A 268 2.89 -27.14 -15.38
N PHE A 269 3.06 -25.90 -14.91
CA PHE A 269 4.31 -25.44 -14.32
C PHE A 269 4.75 -26.27 -13.09
N GLU A 270 3.79 -26.83 -12.33
CA GLU A 270 4.08 -27.64 -11.15
C GLU A 270 4.83 -28.93 -11.53
N ALA A 271 4.68 -29.44 -12.76
CA ALA A 271 5.36 -30.65 -13.22
C ALA A 271 6.89 -30.50 -13.25
N TRP A 272 7.41 -29.34 -13.66
CA TRP A 272 8.86 -29.12 -13.71
C TRP A 272 9.49 -29.21 -12.32
N TYR A 273 8.86 -28.61 -11.31
CA TYR A 273 9.35 -28.66 -9.92
C TYR A 273 9.31 -30.08 -9.37
N LYS A 274 8.25 -30.84 -9.67
CA LYS A 274 8.12 -32.24 -9.27
C LYS A 274 9.18 -33.15 -9.87
N GLU A 275 9.49 -32.95 -11.14
CA GLU A 275 10.44 -33.80 -11.88
C GLU A 275 11.90 -33.46 -11.57
N ASN A 276 12.18 -32.23 -11.14
CA ASN A 276 13.54 -31.74 -10.88
C ASN A 276 13.84 -31.56 -9.38
N ALA A 277 12.91 -31.90 -8.49
CA ALA A 277 13.13 -31.91 -7.04
C ALA A 277 14.25 -32.88 -6.68
N ASP A 278 15.18 -32.43 -5.83
CA ASP A 278 16.18 -33.31 -5.23
C ASP A 278 15.61 -34.13 -4.05
N GLU A 279 16.46 -34.89 -3.36
CA GLU A 279 16.02 -35.75 -2.25
C GLU A 279 15.43 -34.95 -1.08
N ASP A 280 15.89 -33.71 -0.86
CA ASP A 280 15.43 -32.84 0.22
C ASP A 280 14.14 -32.08 -0.16
N GLU A 281 13.90 -31.87 -1.46
CA GLU A 281 12.73 -31.17 -2.00
C GLU A 281 11.58 -32.10 -2.43
N ALA A 282 11.84 -33.41 -2.59
CA ALA A 282 10.87 -34.36 -3.14
C ALA A 282 9.55 -34.42 -2.34
N GLU A 283 9.62 -34.34 -1.00
CA GLU A 283 8.43 -34.31 -0.14
C GLU A 283 7.67 -32.99 -0.29
N MET A 284 8.41 -31.86 -0.34
CA MET A 284 7.84 -30.52 -0.48
C MET A 284 7.02 -30.36 -1.77
N TYR A 285 7.54 -30.87 -2.90
CA TYR A 285 6.87 -30.74 -4.19
C TYR A 285 5.96 -31.91 -4.55
N ALA A 286 5.84 -32.94 -3.70
CA ALA A 286 5.15 -34.19 -4.04
C ALA A 286 3.73 -33.98 -4.61
N GLU A 287 2.97 -33.05 -4.03
CA GLU A 287 1.59 -32.74 -4.42
C GLU A 287 1.45 -31.50 -5.32
N GLY A 288 2.43 -30.61 -5.35
CA GLY A 288 2.39 -29.34 -6.07
C GLY A 288 3.46 -28.35 -5.60
N VAL A 289 3.38 -27.10 -6.06
CA VAL A 289 4.29 -26.02 -5.62
C VAL A 289 3.65 -25.26 -4.45
N PRO A 290 4.17 -25.35 -3.21
CA PRO A 290 3.57 -24.64 -2.07
C PRO A 290 3.95 -23.15 -2.01
N ASP A 291 5.06 -22.76 -2.62
CA ASP A 291 5.56 -21.38 -2.53
C ASP A 291 4.74 -20.41 -3.40
N ALA A 292 4.09 -19.45 -2.75
CA ALA A 292 3.25 -18.43 -3.39
C ALA A 292 4.03 -17.53 -4.37
N GLU A 293 5.28 -17.18 -4.07
CA GLU A 293 6.10 -16.35 -4.97
C GLU A 293 6.48 -17.12 -6.25
N THR A 294 6.89 -18.37 -6.10
CA THR A 294 7.17 -19.29 -7.21
C THR A 294 5.93 -19.51 -8.06
N ALA A 295 4.77 -19.73 -7.45
CA ALA A 295 3.50 -19.84 -8.17
C ALA A 295 3.19 -18.54 -8.93
N ALA A 296 3.37 -17.37 -8.30
CA ALA A 296 3.13 -16.08 -8.94
C ALA A 296 4.07 -15.81 -10.13
N ASP A 297 5.36 -16.12 -10.00
CA ASP A 297 6.35 -15.94 -11.07
C ASP A 297 6.11 -16.85 -12.27
N ASN A 298 5.55 -18.05 -12.06
CA ASN A 298 5.20 -18.98 -13.14
C ASN A 298 3.81 -18.73 -13.75
N LEU A 299 2.88 -18.14 -13.00
CA LEU A 299 1.48 -18.00 -13.44
C LEU A 299 1.11 -16.59 -13.86
N SER A 300 1.55 -15.57 -13.13
CA SER A 300 1.13 -14.18 -13.34
C SER A 300 2.27 -13.19 -13.10
N VAL A 301 2.43 -12.65 -11.89
CA VAL A 301 3.50 -11.73 -11.53
C VAL A 301 3.77 -11.80 -10.02
N ALA A 302 5.04 -12.03 -9.68
CA ALA A 302 5.53 -11.96 -8.31
C ALA A 302 5.89 -10.51 -7.93
N PRO A 303 5.67 -10.10 -6.67
CA PRO A 303 6.17 -8.84 -6.16
C PRO A 303 7.70 -8.73 -6.19
N GLY A 304 8.22 -7.51 -6.05
CA GLY A 304 9.65 -7.22 -6.09
C GLY A 304 10.05 -6.30 -7.26
N PRO A 305 11.33 -6.27 -7.65
CA PRO A 305 11.82 -5.37 -8.67
C PRO A 305 11.35 -5.78 -10.08
N GLN A 306 10.62 -4.89 -10.74
CA GLN A 306 10.10 -5.11 -12.09
C GLN A 306 11.01 -4.47 -13.13
N LEU A 307 11.47 -5.29 -14.08
CA LEU A 307 12.37 -4.84 -15.13
C LEU A 307 11.70 -3.82 -16.05
N ALA A 308 12.37 -2.70 -16.28
CA ALA A 308 11.83 -1.58 -17.06
C ALA A 308 11.31 -1.98 -18.46
N ARG A 309 11.95 -2.98 -19.10
CA ARG A 309 11.56 -3.48 -20.43
C ARG A 309 10.25 -4.26 -20.45
N HIS A 310 9.83 -4.80 -19.31
CA HIS A 310 8.60 -5.58 -19.15
C HIS A 310 7.51 -4.77 -18.42
N THR A 311 7.77 -3.50 -18.11
CA THR A 311 6.78 -2.65 -17.43
C THR A 311 6.18 -1.67 -18.42
N HIS A 312 4.85 -1.58 -18.46
CA HIS A 312 4.10 -0.72 -19.37
C HIS A 312 3.08 0.15 -18.64
N GLY A 313 2.97 1.40 -19.10
CA GLY A 313 2.09 2.40 -18.48
C GLY A 313 2.51 2.78 -17.05
N HIS A 314 1.50 3.09 -16.24
CA HIS A 314 1.58 3.59 -14.87
C HIS A 314 0.53 2.89 -13.98
N GLY A 315 0.60 3.13 -12.68
CA GLY A 315 -0.34 2.57 -11.70
C GLY A 315 -1.52 3.47 -11.41
N TRP A 316 -2.45 2.99 -10.58
CA TRP A 316 -3.73 3.62 -10.30
C TRP A 316 -4.08 3.51 -8.84
N LEU A 317 -4.57 4.60 -8.27
CA LEU A 317 -5.26 4.59 -6.98
C LEU A 317 -6.76 4.56 -7.21
N ALA A 318 -7.48 3.80 -6.40
CA ALA A 318 -8.93 3.74 -6.42
C ALA A 318 -9.50 3.51 -5.02
N THR A 319 -10.79 3.76 -4.84
CA THR A 319 -11.49 3.58 -3.57
C THR A 319 -12.71 2.67 -3.71
N THR A 320 -13.14 2.01 -2.64
CA THR A 320 -14.26 1.06 -2.68
C THR A 320 -15.63 1.69 -2.42
N HIS A 321 -15.70 3.03 -2.34
CA HIS A 321 -16.95 3.72 -2.04
C HIS A 321 -17.11 5.00 -2.86
N PRO A 322 -18.26 5.23 -3.52
CA PRO A 322 -18.43 6.33 -4.48
C PRO A 322 -18.42 7.71 -3.83
N GLY A 323 -18.79 7.80 -2.55
CA GLY A 323 -18.76 9.04 -1.76
C GLY A 323 -17.41 9.34 -1.10
N VAL A 324 -16.40 8.49 -1.27
CA VAL A 324 -15.08 8.64 -0.64
C VAL A 324 -14.00 8.66 -1.70
N THR A 325 -13.34 9.81 -1.86
CA THR A 325 -12.23 10.00 -2.79
C THR A 325 -10.89 9.65 -2.15
N ASN A 326 -9.88 9.38 -2.97
CA ASN A 326 -8.50 9.15 -2.56
C ASN A 326 -7.92 10.29 -1.69
N THR A 327 -8.45 11.50 -1.87
CA THR A 327 -7.98 12.71 -1.16
C THR A 327 -8.27 12.69 0.34
N ARG A 328 -9.27 11.91 0.78
CA ARG A 328 -9.64 11.78 2.20
C ARG A 328 -8.72 10.87 3.00
N PHE A 329 -8.03 9.96 2.32
CA PHE A 329 -7.12 9.02 2.96
C PHE A 329 -5.81 9.72 3.34
N LYS A 330 -5.34 9.42 4.55
CA LYS A 330 -4.13 9.98 5.14
C LYS A 330 -2.87 9.30 4.58
N GLY A 331 -1.72 9.96 4.70
CA GLY A 331 -0.39 9.32 4.64
C GLY A 331 0.16 8.87 3.29
N ALA A 332 -0.34 9.37 2.14
CA ALA A 332 0.03 8.80 0.83
C ALA A 332 0.46 9.81 -0.26
N LEU A 333 1.41 10.68 0.06
CA LEU A 333 2.16 11.43 -0.96
C LEU A 333 3.66 11.38 -0.66
N PRO A 334 4.38 10.33 -1.05
CA PRO A 334 5.81 10.47 -1.26
C PRO A 334 6.00 11.39 -2.48
N LEU A 335 6.19 12.68 -2.22
CA LEU A 335 6.55 13.67 -3.26
C LEU A 335 8.00 13.51 -3.72
#